data_AF-A0A0Q9MYI8-F1
#
_entry.id   AF-A0A0Q9MYI8-F1
#
_cell.length_a   1.000
_cell.length_b   1.000
_cell.length_c   1.000
_cell.angle_alpha   90.00
_cell.angle_beta   90.00
_cell.angle_gamma   90.00
#
_symmetry.space_group_name_H-M   'P 1'
#
loop_
_entity.id
_entity.type
_entity.pdbx_description
1 polymer ?
#
loop_
_entity_poly.entity_id
_entity_poly.type
_entity_poly.pdbx_seq_one_letter_code
_entity_poly.pdbx_strand_id
1 'polypeptide(L)'
;MEESLMDTFKRYYADYRGAEGVDQSFTDAYQAMAFHVINQTEHFVQQGNLHEIQNLIREFKEIGLATSPSNDSLKEQFEQELVVQELNRYSF
;
A
#
# COMPACT_ATOMS: atom_id res chain seq x y z
N MET A 1 1.01 17.06 2.84
CA MET A 1 0.20 15.96 3.37
C MET A 1 1.11 14.75 3.38
N GLU A 2 1.22 14.05 4.50
CA GLU A 2 1.88 12.74 4.50
C GLU A 2 1.07 11.79 3.61
N GLU A 3 1.76 10.99 2.80
CA GLU A 3 1.19 9.96 1.93
C GLU A 3 0.43 8.96 2.80
N SER A 4 -0.81 8.60 2.43
CA SER A 4 -1.56 7.60 3.19
C SER A 4 -0.91 6.22 3.05
N LEU A 5 -1.17 5.31 4.00
CA LEU A 5 -0.64 3.96 3.89
C LEU A 5 -1.21 3.21 2.67
N MET A 6 -2.44 3.56 2.24
CA MET A 6 -3.03 3.06 1.01
C MET A 6 -2.28 3.54 -0.24
N ASP A 7 -1.91 4.82 -0.29
CA ASP A 7 -1.12 5.35 -1.41
C ASP A 7 0.26 4.70 -1.48
N THR A 8 0.89 4.50 -0.31
CA THR A 8 2.15 3.76 -0.19
C THR A 8 2.01 2.32 -0.72
N PHE A 9 0.91 1.65 -0.39
CA PHE A 9 0.63 0.29 -0.87
C PHE A 9 0.47 0.25 -2.40
N LYS A 10 -0.29 1.19 -2.97
CA LYS A 10 -0.47 1.31 -4.43
C LYS A 10 0.85 1.58 -5.14
N ARG A 11 1.70 2.42 -4.57
CA ARG A 11 3.04 2.72 -5.11
C ARG A 11 3.93 1.48 -5.14
N TYR A 12 4.04 0.75 -4.03
CA TYR A 12 4.77 -0.51 -4.01
C TYR A 12 4.19 -1.52 -5.00
N TYR A 13 2.87 -1.61 -5.10
CA TYR A 13 2.23 -2.48 -6.07
C TYR A 13 2.63 -2.14 -7.52
N ALA A 14 2.57 -0.86 -7.90
CA ALA A 14 3.01 -0.42 -9.22
C ALA A 14 4.48 -0.75 -9.49
N ASP A 15 5.34 -0.58 -8.49
CA ASP A 15 6.77 -0.92 -8.58
C ASP A 15 6.98 -2.42 -8.84
N TYR A 16 6.30 -3.30 -8.09
CA TYR A 16 6.39 -4.75 -8.28
C TYR A 16 5.74 -5.24 -9.58
N ARG A 17 4.63 -4.62 -10.01
CA ARG A 17 3.95 -4.96 -11.27
C ARG A 17 4.81 -4.74 -12.50
N GLY A 18 5.82 -3.88 -12.42
CA GLY A 18 6.83 -3.71 -13.48
C GLY A 18 7.70 -4.96 -13.70
N ALA A 19 7.78 -5.88 -12.74
CA ALA A 19 8.64 -7.05 -12.77
C ALA A 19 7.89 -8.39 -12.69
N GLU A 20 6.71 -8.41 -12.06
CA GLU A 20 6.02 -9.65 -11.67
C GLU A 20 4.52 -9.66 -12.04
N GLY A 21 3.90 -10.84 -11.89
CA GLY A 21 2.46 -11.03 -12.07
C GLY A 21 1.63 -10.39 -10.96
N VAL A 22 0.33 -10.22 -11.21
CA VAL A 22 -0.64 -9.54 -10.33
C VAL A 22 -0.62 -10.06 -8.89
N ASP A 23 -0.79 -11.37 -8.70
CA ASP A 23 -0.92 -11.97 -7.35
C ASP A 23 0.37 -11.85 -6.53
N GLN A 24 1.52 -12.06 -7.17
CA GLN A 24 2.82 -11.93 -6.53
C GLN A 24 3.09 -10.47 -6.18
N SER A 25 2.87 -9.54 -7.12
CA SER A 25 3.06 -8.11 -6.91
C SER A 25 2.20 -7.57 -5.77
N PHE A 26 0.95 -8.03 -5.66
CA PHE A 26 0.05 -7.63 -4.59
C PHE A 26 0.53 -8.14 -3.23
N THR A 27 0.96 -9.41 -3.19
CA THR A 27 1.51 -10.04 -1.99
C THR A 27 2.76 -9.33 -1.52
N ASP A 28 3.69 -9.05 -2.44
CA ASP A 28 4.97 -8.43 -2.12
C ASP A 28 4.82 -6.96 -1.74
N ALA A 29 3.92 -6.24 -2.40
CA ALA A 29 3.56 -4.87 -2.01
C ALA A 29 2.96 -4.82 -0.59
N TYR A 30 2.11 -5.80 -0.23
CA TYR A 30 1.53 -5.87 1.12
C TYR A 30 2.61 -6.17 2.17
N GLN A 31 3.56 -7.07 1.87
CA GLN A 31 4.70 -7.35 2.74
C GLN A 31 5.61 -6.11 2.89
N ALA A 32 5.95 -5.42 1.80
CA ALA A 32 6.74 -4.20 1.83
C ALA A 32 6.05 -3.09 2.64
N MET A 33 4.72 -2.96 2.51
CA MET A 33 3.92 -2.05 3.34
C MET A 33 3.98 -2.42 4.83
N ALA A 34 3.89 -3.71 5.19
CA ALA A 34 4.02 -4.14 6.57
C ALA A 34 5.41 -3.77 7.15
N PHE A 35 6.48 -3.94 6.39
CA PHE A 35 7.82 -3.47 6.79
C PHE A 35 7.88 -1.94 6.93
N HIS A 36 7.25 -1.20 6.03
CA HIS A 36 7.14 0.25 6.12
C HIS A 36 6.45 0.69 7.42
N VAL A 37 5.35 0.04 7.81
CA VAL A 37 4.65 0.30 9.09
C VAL A 37 5.56 0.06 10.29
N ILE A 38 6.35 -1.01 10.29
CA ILE A 38 7.30 -1.31 11.36
C ILE A 38 8.33 -0.17 11.49
N ASN A 39 8.94 0.25 10.38
CA ASN A 39 9.94 1.31 10.37
C ASN A 39 9.37 2.67 10.81
N GLN A 40 8.18 3.03 10.34
CA GLN A 40 7.50 4.27 10.74
C GLN A 40 7.12 4.24 12.23
N THR A 41 6.67 3.09 12.74
CA THR A 41 6.39 2.93 14.16
C THR A 41 7.65 3.16 15.00
N GLU A 42 8.78 2.58 14.62
CA GLU A 42 10.06 2.83 15.29
C GLU A 42 10.43 4.33 15.28
N HIS A 43 10.28 4.99 14.14
CA HIS A 43 10.54 6.42 14.00
C HIS A 43 9.66 7.27 14.93
N PHE A 44 8.37 7.00 14.99
CA PHE A 44 7.44 7.72 15.87
C PHE A 44 7.68 7.43 17.36
N VAL A 45 8.10 6.21 17.71
CA VAL A 45 8.51 5.88 19.10
C VAL A 45 9.70 6.73 19.52
N GLN A 46 10.72 6.89 18.67
CA GLN A 46 11.89 7.73 18.95
C GLN A 46 11.52 9.21 19.16
N GLN A 47 10.43 9.67 18.54
CA GLN A 47 9.90 11.02 18.69
C GLN A 47 8.91 11.18 19.85
N GLY A 48 8.51 10.08 20.51
CA GLY A 48 7.46 10.09 21.52
C GLY A 48 6.05 10.39 20.97
N ASN A 49 5.83 10.19 19.67
CA ASN A 49 4.60 10.56 18.99
C ASN A 49 3.58 9.39 18.97
N LEU A 50 2.91 9.18 20.10
CA LEU A 50 1.92 8.10 20.25
C LEU A 50 0.70 8.28 19.33
N HIS A 51 0.34 9.52 19.00
CA HIS A 51 -0.82 9.79 18.15
C HIS A 51 -0.60 9.24 16.73
N GLU A 52 0.57 9.48 16.15
CA GLU A 52 0.86 8.96 14.81
C GLU A 52 1.00 7.44 14.77
N ILE A 53 1.54 6.83 15.84
CA ILE A 53 1.52 5.36 15.97
C ILE A 53 0.09 4.83 15.94
N GLN A 54 -0.83 5.46 16.67
CA GLN A 54 -2.24 5.04 16.69
C GLN A 54 -2.89 5.20 15.31
N ASN A 55 -2.63 6.31 14.62
CA ASN A 55 -3.15 6.55 13.28
C ASN A 55 -2.63 5.52 12.27
N LEU A 56 -1.32 5.29 12.25
CA LEU A 56 -0.66 4.33 11.37
C LEU A 56 -1.19 2.90 11.58
N ILE A 57 -1.31 2.46 12.84
CA ILE A 57 -1.82 1.12 13.17
C ILE A 57 -3.31 0.98 12.83
N ARG A 58 -4.10 2.05 12.98
CA ARG A 58 -5.52 2.05 12.58
C ARG A 58 -5.64 1.85 11.06
N GLU A 59 -4.91 2.62 10.28
CA GLU A 59 -4.95 2.54 8.82
C GLU A 59 -4.45 1.17 8.32
N PHE A 60 -3.37 0.65 8.90
CA PHE A 60 -2.87 -0.69 8.57
C PHE A 60 -3.91 -1.80 8.82
N LYS A 61 -4.68 -1.70 9.91
CA LYS A 61 -5.78 -2.65 10.18
C LYS A 61 -6.91 -2.54 9.16
N GLU A 62 -7.27 -1.32 8.75
CA GLU A 62 -8.29 -1.10 7.72
C GLU A 62 -7.87 -1.74 6.39
N ILE A 63 -6.61 -1.59 5.99
CA ILE A 63 -6.05 -2.25 4.81
C ILE A 63 -5.99 -3.78 4.98
N GLY A 64 -5.60 -4.27 6.15
CA GLY A 64 -5.59 -5.71 6.46
C GLY A 64 -6.95 -6.38 6.30
N LEU A 65 -8.04 -5.68 6.63
CA LEU A 65 -9.40 -6.15 6.39
C LEU A 65 -9.75 -6.18 4.90
N ALA A 66 -9.32 -5.16 4.15
CA ALA A 66 -9.55 -5.05 2.72
C ALA A 66 -8.72 -6.03 1.89
N THR A 67 -7.60 -6.52 2.41
CA THR A 67 -6.68 -7.48 1.74
C THR A 67 -6.97 -8.95 2.09
N SER A 68 -8.07 -9.23 2.80
CA SER A 68 -8.50 -10.61 3.10
C SER A 68 -8.51 -11.47 1.82
N PRO A 69 -8.06 -12.74 1.87
CA PRO A 69 -8.05 -13.64 0.71
C PRO A 69 -9.40 -13.81 0.00
N SER A 70 -10.49 -13.46 0.68
CA SER A 70 -11.85 -13.45 0.14
C SER A 70 -12.19 -12.19 -0.67
N ASN A 71 -11.28 -11.22 -0.78
CA ASN A 71 -11.55 -9.89 -1.32
C ASN A 71 -10.63 -9.54 -2.49
N ASP A 72 -10.86 -10.17 -3.65
CA ASP A 72 -10.18 -9.84 -4.90
C ASP A 72 -10.48 -8.41 -5.40
N SER A 73 -11.53 -7.76 -4.88
CA SER A 73 -11.95 -6.42 -5.33
C SER A 73 -10.87 -5.34 -5.15
N LEU A 74 -10.05 -5.44 -4.09
CA LEU A 74 -8.97 -4.46 -3.87
C LEU A 74 -7.84 -4.63 -4.88
N LYS A 75 -7.51 -5.88 -5.24
CA LYS A 75 -6.52 -6.21 -6.26
C LYS A 75 -6.99 -5.75 -7.63
N GLU A 76 -8.26 -6.00 -7.97
CA GLU A 76 -8.87 -5.50 -9.20
C GLU A 76 -8.86 -3.96 -9.26
N GLN A 77 -9.16 -3.29 -8.15
CA GLN A 77 -9.08 -1.84 -8.06
C GLN A 77 -7.66 -1.34 -8.34
N PHE A 78 -6.64 -1.99 -7.77
CA PHE A 78 -5.24 -1.62 -8.00
C PHE A 78 -4.85 -1.77 -9.47
N GLU A 79 -5.25 -2.86 -10.13
CA GLU A 79 -5.01 -3.04 -11.57
C GLU A 79 -5.73 -1.98 -12.40
N GLN A 80 -6.99 -1.66 -12.10
CA GLN A 80 -7.73 -0.64 -12.82
C GLN A 80 -7.07 0.74 -12.70
N GLU A 81 -6.67 1.12 -11.49
CA GLU A 81 -5.99 2.39 -11.24
C GLU A 81 -4.63 2.46 -11.94
N LEU A 82 -3.85 1.38 -11.91
CA LEU A 82 -2.56 1.30 -12.59
C LEU A 82 -2.72 1.44 -14.11
N VAL A 83 -3.71 0.75 -14.71
CA VAL A 83 -4.00 0.86 -16.14
C VAL A 83 -4.39 2.29 -16.51
N VAL A 84 -5.24 2.95 -15.70
CA VAL A 84 -5.62 4.36 -15.93
C VAL A 84 -4.40 5.28 -15.87
N GLN A 85 -3.50 5.07 -14.90
CA GLN A 85 -2.26 5.86 -14.77
C GLN A 85 -1.36 5.69 -16.01
N GLU A 86 -1.17 4.46 -16.49
CA GLU A 86 -0.39 4.19 -17.69
C GLU A 86 -1.05 4.77 -18.95
N LEU A 87 -2.36 4.64 -19.13
CA LEU A 87 -3.07 5.24 -20.26
C LEU A 87 -2.93 6.77 -20.29
N ASN A 88 -3.03 7.42 -19.13
CA ASN A 88 -2.82 8.86 -19.01
C ASN A 88 -1.37 9.26 -19.32
N ARG A 89 -0.40 8.38 -19.05
CA ARG A 89 1.02 8.62 -19.38
C ARG A 89 1.31 8.57 -20.88
N TYR A 90 0.54 7.81 -21.66
CA TYR A 90 0.69 7.70 -23.12
C TYR A 90 -0.27 8.59 -23.93
N SER A 91 -1.19 9.30 -23.28
CA SER A 91 -2.11 10.24 -23.92
C SER A 91 -1.46 11.62 -24.01
N PHE A 92 -0.65 11.84 -25.05
CA PHE A 92 -0.12 13.15 -25.46
C PHE A 92 -0.82 13.65 -26.72
#